data_AF-A0A848HXT3-F1
#
_entry.id   AF-A0A848HXT3-F1
#
_cell.length_a   1.000
_cell.length_b   1.000
_cell.length_c   1.000
_cell.angle_alpha   90.00
_cell.angle_beta   90.00
_cell.angle_gamma   90.00
#
_symmetry.space_group_name_H-M   'P 1'
#
loop_
_entity.id
_entity.type
_entity.pdbx_description
1 polymer ?
#
loop_
_entity_poly.entity_id
_entity_poly.type
_entity_poly.pdbx_seq_one_letter_code
_entity_poly.pdbx_strand_id
1 'polypeptide(L)'
;MNQPVSISVEGDVGVVSVNSPPVNALGAAVRAGLAQAFDALLTDGNVRAIVLICDGRTFFAGADISEFGKPPQSPTLHEVMRLIENAAKPVVAAIHGSALGGGLETALVCHYRIAVPSARLGLPEVHLGLLPGGGGTQRLPRVIGVEAALDLMVSGRSIAAQEARELGLLDQLASENRLREDAVAFARGVAAAGKPLTRIRDRDGPITQARARLGLFDDFRRRHAAVMRGFRAPDHIVRAVEAAITLPFEEGMAREWELFRQLEDSSESAAQRYLFFSEREAARLPGISADTPVIPLRVATIVGKGECAQWADILHRAGLKATCFESWAAVLANGQDSLAASDIIAECRSIPEPLTDAILQRLDAVRSPQSLLVPADIGALDEMGSAYPATLTQLSLPADPLSRLMEISPGTNASPTTLASILGLARKAGRVAVICRSGHGLVSDRLIRAQEQAITMLRVDGAPEAALVEALDLFGFVRAEEAVPTGRSMEELETLIAPMMAMMANEGARMLDESVVLRASDIDMVAVLAIGWPAYRGGPMFWADRTGLSTVVEKLHQMEQRHGPAFAPATGLTRLAESGGRFAHN
;
A
#
# COMPACT_ATOMS: atom_id res chain seq x y z
N MET A 1 31.58 -5.19 1.82
CA MET A 1 30.20 -4.87 2.25
C MET A 1 30.15 -5.09 3.75
N ASN A 2 29.68 -4.12 4.53
CA ASN A 2 29.51 -4.33 5.98
C ASN A 2 28.51 -5.46 6.20
N GLN A 3 28.79 -6.35 7.16
CA GLN A 3 27.81 -7.36 7.57
C GLN A 3 26.59 -6.65 8.17
N PRO A 4 25.35 -7.05 7.81
CA PRO A 4 24.14 -6.36 8.26
C PRO A 4 23.81 -6.64 9.73
N VAL A 5 24.51 -7.57 10.38
CA VAL A 5 24.32 -7.93 11.79
C VAL A 5 25.67 -7.83 12.50
N SER A 6 25.66 -7.25 13.69
CA SER A 6 26.82 -7.13 14.56
C SER A 6 26.47 -7.51 15.99
N ILE A 7 27.48 -7.90 16.76
CA ILE A 7 27.35 -8.21 18.19
C ILE A 7 28.22 -7.29 19.02
N SER A 8 27.73 -6.90 20.20
CA SER A 8 28.51 -6.26 21.25
C SER A 8 28.09 -6.82 22.61
N VAL A 9 28.93 -6.67 23.64
CA VAL A 9 28.61 -7.15 25.00
C VAL A 9 28.69 -5.98 25.97
N GLU A 10 27.61 -5.74 26.70
CA GLU A 10 27.48 -4.68 27.70
C GLU A 10 27.38 -5.28 29.10
N GLY A 11 28.54 -5.49 29.72
CA GLY A 11 28.66 -6.25 30.95
C GLY A 11 28.36 -7.73 30.70
N ASP A 12 27.21 -8.20 31.17
CA ASP A 12 26.72 -9.57 31.03
C ASP A 12 25.58 -9.72 30.00
N VAL A 13 25.28 -8.67 29.24
CA VAL A 13 24.21 -8.67 28.23
C VAL A 13 24.84 -8.61 26.82
N GLY A 14 24.55 -9.61 25.99
CA GLY A 14 24.89 -9.58 24.57
C GLY A 14 23.87 -8.75 23.80
N VAL A 15 24.33 -7.87 22.91
CA VAL A 15 23.48 -7.02 22.08
C VAL A 15 23.69 -7.40 20.62
N VAL A 16 22.66 -7.92 19.98
CA VAL A 16 22.59 -8.20 18.53
C VAL A 16 21.98 -6.99 17.84
N SER A 17 22.78 -6.26 17.07
CA SER A 17 22.36 -5.07 16.33
C SER A 17 22.25 -5.38 14.84
N VAL A 18 21.06 -5.17 14.26
CA VAL A 18 20.83 -5.29 12.83
C VAL A 18 20.74 -3.94 12.15
N ASN A 19 21.48 -3.76 11.06
CA ASN A 19 21.44 -2.59 10.20
C ASN A 19 21.44 -3.01 8.72
N SER A 20 20.25 -3.11 8.15
CA SER A 20 20.00 -3.46 6.75
C SER A 20 19.02 -2.45 6.15
N PRO A 21 19.49 -1.24 5.79
CA PRO A 21 18.63 -0.17 5.31
C PRO A 21 17.89 -0.55 4.00
N PRO A 22 16.72 0.05 3.72
CA PRO A 22 16.14 1.18 4.44
C PRO A 22 15.23 0.81 5.63
N VAL A 23 14.86 -0.47 5.76
CA VAL A 23 13.79 -0.90 6.69
C VAL A 23 14.09 -2.19 7.44
N ASN A 24 15.33 -2.65 7.45
CA ASN A 24 15.76 -3.88 8.10
C ASN A 24 14.89 -5.08 7.66
N ALA A 25 14.72 -5.26 6.34
CA ALA A 25 14.02 -6.43 5.83
C ALA A 25 14.79 -7.71 6.19
N LEU A 26 14.06 -8.77 6.55
CA LEU A 26 14.63 -10.06 6.98
C LEU A 26 15.10 -10.90 5.77
N GLY A 27 15.93 -10.32 4.91
CA GLY A 27 16.55 -10.99 3.75
C GLY A 27 17.65 -11.98 4.16
N ALA A 28 18.15 -12.76 3.20
CA ALA A 28 19.07 -13.88 3.45
C ALA A 28 20.32 -13.50 4.25
N ALA A 29 20.93 -12.35 3.95
CA ALA A 29 22.12 -11.86 4.67
C ALA A 29 21.83 -11.52 6.14
N VAL A 30 20.66 -10.93 6.43
CA VAL A 30 20.23 -10.66 7.80
C VAL A 30 19.97 -11.96 8.55
N ARG A 31 19.27 -12.92 7.93
CA ARG A 31 18.98 -14.23 8.55
C ARG A 31 20.26 -14.99 8.89
N ALA A 32 21.23 -15.03 7.97
CA ALA A 32 22.52 -15.65 8.19
C ALA A 32 23.31 -14.97 9.33
N GLY A 33 23.33 -13.63 9.34
CA GLY A 33 23.97 -12.86 10.40
C GLY A 33 23.32 -13.06 11.77
N LEU A 34 22.00 -13.14 11.84
CA LEU A 34 21.27 -13.44 13.07
C LEU A 34 21.62 -14.83 13.60
N ALA A 35 21.60 -15.86 12.75
CA ALA A 35 21.98 -17.22 13.16
C ALA A 35 23.39 -17.26 13.77
N GLN A 36 24.37 -16.66 13.09
CA GLN A 36 25.75 -16.58 13.58
C GLN A 36 25.87 -15.82 14.90
N ALA A 37 25.17 -14.69 15.03
CA ALA A 37 25.18 -13.86 16.24
C ALA A 37 24.59 -14.61 17.44
N PHE A 38 23.46 -15.30 17.26
CA PHE A 38 22.83 -16.07 18.33
C PHE A 38 23.67 -17.29 18.72
N ASP A 39 24.26 -18.03 17.77
CA ASP A 39 25.16 -19.14 18.08
C ASP A 39 26.35 -18.69 18.94
N ALA A 40 26.96 -17.55 18.59
CA ALA A 40 28.07 -16.97 19.35
C ALA A 40 27.66 -16.57 20.77
N LEU A 41 26.56 -15.81 20.93
CA LEU A 41 26.13 -15.31 22.24
C LEU A 41 25.52 -16.38 23.14
N LEU A 42 24.91 -17.42 22.57
CA LEU A 42 24.37 -18.54 23.35
C LEU A 42 25.49 -19.41 23.93
N THR A 43 26.62 -19.53 23.23
CA THR A 43 27.79 -20.32 23.68
C THR A 43 28.75 -19.53 24.57
N ASP A 44 28.68 -18.20 24.61
CA ASP A 44 29.51 -17.37 25.50
C ASP A 44 29.06 -17.47 26.96
N GLY A 45 29.92 -18.01 27.84
CA GLY A 45 29.65 -18.15 29.27
C GLY A 45 29.50 -16.84 30.05
N ASN A 46 30.01 -15.71 29.51
CA ASN A 46 29.90 -14.40 30.15
C ASN A 46 28.54 -13.73 29.88
N VAL A 47 27.84 -14.15 28.83
CA VAL A 47 26.54 -13.59 28.46
C VAL A 47 25.42 -14.30 29.22
N ARG A 48 24.62 -13.51 29.95
CA ARG A 48 23.48 -13.96 30.77
C ARG A 48 22.12 -13.67 30.14
N ALA A 49 22.04 -12.69 29.25
CA ALA A 49 20.85 -12.37 28.45
C ALA A 49 21.25 -11.73 27.11
N ILE A 50 20.32 -11.71 26.16
CA ILE A 50 20.51 -11.17 24.81
C ILE A 50 19.44 -10.10 24.54
N VAL A 51 19.86 -8.96 23.99
CA VAL A 51 18.99 -7.93 23.41
C VAL A 51 19.09 -8.00 21.88
N LEU A 52 17.96 -8.10 21.21
CA LEU A 52 17.83 -7.97 19.75
C LEU A 52 17.30 -6.58 19.43
N ILE A 53 18.11 -5.77 18.74
CA ILE A 53 17.81 -4.39 18.40
C ILE A 53 18.20 -4.09 16.94
N CYS A 54 17.61 -3.06 16.35
CA CYS A 54 17.99 -2.59 15.03
C CYS A 54 18.51 -1.15 15.07
N ASP A 55 19.36 -0.81 14.10
CA ASP A 55 19.72 0.58 13.78
C ASP A 55 18.81 1.13 12.67
N GLY A 56 18.94 2.42 12.38
CA GLY A 56 18.19 3.08 11.32
C GLY A 56 16.74 3.41 11.73
N ARG A 57 15.83 3.46 10.75
CA ARG A 57 14.49 4.04 10.93
C ARG A 57 13.52 3.18 11.76
N THR A 58 13.75 1.87 11.84
CA THR A 58 12.74 0.92 12.32
C THR A 58 13.38 -0.35 12.84
N PHE A 59 12.65 -1.15 13.64
CA PHE A 59 12.95 -2.56 13.86
C PHE A 59 12.81 -3.34 12.53
N PHE A 60 12.42 -4.61 12.52
CA PHE A 60 12.17 -5.32 11.26
C PHE A 60 10.82 -4.92 10.64
N ALA A 61 10.82 -4.47 9.38
CA ALA A 61 9.60 -4.16 8.64
C ALA A 61 8.97 -5.37 7.91
N GLY A 62 9.49 -6.58 8.15
CA GLY A 62 8.97 -7.83 7.59
C GLY A 62 10.02 -8.65 6.85
N ALA A 63 9.55 -9.70 6.18
CA ALA A 63 10.35 -10.47 5.24
C ALA A 63 10.74 -9.60 4.03
N ASP A 64 11.82 -9.96 3.35
CA ASP A 64 12.16 -9.33 2.07
C ASP A 64 11.22 -9.84 0.97
N ILE A 65 10.24 -9.02 0.59
CA ILE A 65 9.22 -9.36 -0.41
C ILE A 65 9.88 -9.63 -1.78
N SER A 66 11.06 -9.07 -2.05
CA SER A 66 11.79 -9.35 -3.30
C SER A 66 12.33 -10.78 -3.38
N GLU A 67 12.34 -11.53 -2.28
CA GLU A 67 12.71 -12.95 -2.24
C GLU A 67 11.52 -13.89 -2.53
N PHE A 68 10.27 -13.39 -2.56
CA PHE A 68 9.09 -14.24 -2.72
C PHE A 68 9.03 -14.84 -4.14
N GLY A 69 8.59 -16.09 -4.24
CA GLY A 69 8.62 -16.85 -5.49
C GLY A 69 10.03 -17.31 -5.95
N LYS A 70 11.09 -17.01 -5.19
CA LYS A 70 12.44 -17.54 -5.43
C LYS A 70 12.69 -18.80 -4.57
N PRO A 71 13.64 -19.68 -4.95
CA PRO A 71 14.01 -20.82 -4.12
C PRO A 71 14.45 -20.36 -2.70
N PRO A 72 13.98 -21.03 -1.63
CA PRO A 72 14.30 -20.62 -0.27
C PRO A 72 15.80 -20.79 0.02
N GLN A 73 16.37 -19.83 0.74
CA GLN A 73 17.76 -19.84 1.17
C GLN A 73 17.88 -20.04 2.67
N SER A 74 18.66 -21.05 3.09
CA SER A 74 18.98 -21.30 4.49
C SER A 74 20.08 -20.35 5.02
N PRO A 75 20.01 -19.92 6.29
CA PRO A 75 18.92 -20.20 7.22
C PRO A 75 17.63 -19.44 6.82
N THR A 76 16.52 -20.16 6.82
CA THR A 76 15.18 -19.62 6.62
C THR A 76 14.74 -18.81 7.84
N LEU A 77 13.72 -17.97 7.68
CA LEU A 77 13.20 -17.19 8.81
C LEU A 77 12.72 -18.10 9.95
N HIS A 78 12.09 -19.22 9.62
CA HIS A 78 11.66 -20.25 10.58
C HIS A 78 12.81 -20.86 11.37
N GLU A 79 13.95 -21.12 10.73
CA GLU A 79 15.13 -21.68 11.41
C GLU A 79 15.71 -20.66 12.40
N VAL A 80 15.85 -19.40 11.98
CA VAL A 80 16.31 -18.31 12.87
C VAL A 80 15.34 -18.12 14.04
N MET A 81 14.04 -18.09 13.77
CA MET A 81 13.03 -17.93 14.82
C MET A 81 13.02 -19.09 15.82
N ARG A 82 13.23 -20.33 15.35
CA ARG A 82 13.35 -21.51 16.22
C ARG A 82 14.59 -21.46 17.10
N LEU A 83 15.70 -20.94 16.58
CA LEU A 83 16.93 -20.71 17.36
C LEU A 83 16.67 -19.70 18.49
N ILE A 84 16.01 -18.59 18.19
CA ILE A 84 15.65 -17.56 19.17
C ILE A 84 14.66 -18.09 20.21
N GLU A 85 13.59 -18.78 19.78
CA GLU A 85 12.54 -19.30 20.66
C GLU A 85 13.05 -20.34 21.67
N ASN A 86 14.07 -21.12 21.29
CA ASN A 86 14.65 -22.17 22.13
C ASN A 86 15.96 -21.73 22.81
N ALA A 87 16.29 -20.44 22.77
CA ALA A 87 17.47 -19.92 23.44
C ALA A 87 17.42 -20.23 24.95
N ALA A 88 18.50 -20.80 25.48
CA ALA A 88 18.64 -21.10 26.91
C ALA A 88 18.88 -19.86 27.80
N LYS A 89 18.90 -18.66 27.19
CA LYS A 89 19.11 -17.36 27.84
C LYS A 89 17.93 -16.44 27.50
N PRO A 90 17.56 -15.49 28.39
CA PRO A 90 16.56 -14.48 28.07
C PRO A 90 16.91 -13.73 26.78
N VAL A 91 15.92 -13.55 25.91
CA VAL A 91 16.05 -12.76 24.68
C VAL A 91 14.99 -11.67 24.71
N VAL A 92 15.43 -10.43 24.59
CA VAL A 92 14.58 -9.23 24.64
C VAL A 92 14.57 -8.56 23.27
N ALA A 93 13.41 -8.48 22.62
CA ALA A 93 13.22 -7.64 21.44
C ALA A 93 13.08 -6.17 21.88
N ALA A 94 13.93 -5.29 21.35
CA ALA A 94 13.90 -3.86 21.60
C ALA A 94 13.42 -3.12 20.33
N ILE A 95 12.21 -2.56 20.39
CA ILE A 95 11.45 -2.15 19.20
C ILE A 95 11.33 -0.62 19.10
N HIS A 96 11.83 -0.04 18.01
CA HIS A 96 11.55 1.33 17.57
C HIS A 96 10.98 1.37 16.16
N GLY A 97 10.36 2.49 15.79
CA GLY A 97 9.72 2.64 14.49
C GLY A 97 8.58 1.64 14.31
N SER A 98 8.80 0.57 13.53
CA SER A 98 7.80 -0.45 13.25
C SER A 98 8.34 -1.87 13.37
N ALA A 99 7.52 -2.77 13.92
CA ALA A 99 7.69 -4.22 13.85
C ALA A 99 6.51 -4.80 13.07
N LEU A 100 6.72 -5.12 11.79
CA LEU A 100 5.65 -5.52 10.87
C LEU A 100 5.88 -6.90 10.28
N GLY A 101 4.81 -7.67 10.13
CA GLY A 101 4.82 -9.02 9.56
C GLY A 101 5.86 -9.93 10.21
N GLY A 102 6.75 -10.50 9.40
CA GLY A 102 7.93 -11.26 9.87
C GLY A 102 8.76 -10.58 10.98
N GLY A 103 8.74 -9.25 11.05
CA GLY A 103 9.37 -8.51 12.14
C GLY A 103 8.66 -8.61 13.49
N LEU A 104 7.32 -8.55 13.49
CA LEU A 104 6.54 -8.84 14.68
C LEU A 104 6.59 -10.33 15.02
N GLU A 105 6.60 -11.22 14.03
CA GLU A 105 6.78 -12.66 14.25
C GLU A 105 8.13 -12.98 14.91
N THR A 106 9.20 -12.30 14.50
CA THR A 106 10.52 -12.39 15.16
C THR A 106 10.47 -11.89 16.60
N ALA A 107 9.70 -10.83 16.88
CA ALA A 107 9.51 -10.34 18.25
C ALA A 107 8.65 -11.30 19.11
N LEU A 108 7.71 -12.03 18.49
CA LEU A 108 6.86 -13.03 19.15
C LEU A 108 7.62 -14.30 19.55
N VAL A 109 8.76 -14.61 18.93
CA VAL A 109 9.63 -15.71 19.38
C VAL A 109 10.64 -15.31 20.43
N CYS A 110 10.87 -14.01 20.63
CA CYS A 110 11.67 -13.54 21.77
C CYS A 110 10.91 -13.82 23.09
N HIS A 111 11.66 -14.01 24.18
CA HIS A 111 11.06 -14.24 25.49
C HIS A 111 10.33 -12.99 25.99
N TYR A 112 10.92 -11.82 25.75
CA TYR A 112 10.40 -10.52 26.17
C TYR A 112 10.41 -9.50 25.03
N ARG A 113 9.50 -8.52 25.10
CA ARG A 113 9.39 -7.41 24.15
C ARG A 113 9.28 -6.10 24.89
N ILE A 114 10.09 -5.13 24.49
CA ILE A 114 9.96 -3.75 24.92
C ILE A 114 9.95 -2.82 23.71
N ALA A 115 9.23 -1.72 23.79
CA ALA A 115 9.14 -0.77 22.69
C ALA A 115 9.12 0.67 23.18
N VAL A 116 9.60 1.59 22.35
CA VAL A 116 9.39 3.03 22.58
C VAL A 116 7.91 3.41 22.36
N PRO A 117 7.40 4.49 23.00
CA PRO A 117 6.01 4.91 22.86
C PRO A 117 5.57 5.17 21.41
N SER A 118 6.47 5.68 20.56
CA SER A 118 6.18 5.94 19.15
C SER A 118 6.06 4.68 18.27
N ALA A 119 6.43 3.50 18.77
CA ALA A 119 6.50 2.29 17.97
C ALA A 119 5.12 1.81 17.49
N ARG A 120 5.12 1.17 16.32
CA ARG A 120 3.96 0.57 15.67
C ARG A 120 4.18 -0.94 15.46
N LEU A 121 3.17 -1.75 15.74
CA LEU A 121 3.25 -3.22 15.61
C LEU A 121 2.07 -3.74 14.80
N GLY A 122 2.29 -4.71 13.90
CA GLY A 122 1.20 -5.25 13.08
C GLY A 122 1.61 -6.43 12.20
N LEU A 123 0.60 -7.10 11.64
CA LEU A 123 0.75 -8.22 10.70
C LEU A 123 -0.01 -7.90 9.39
N PRO A 124 0.57 -7.05 8.51
CA PRO A 124 -0.11 -6.49 7.33
C PRO A 124 -0.07 -7.39 6.08
N GLU A 125 0.30 -8.67 6.20
CA GLU A 125 0.46 -9.63 5.08
C GLU A 125 -0.79 -9.75 4.20
N VAL A 126 -1.97 -9.50 4.78
CA VAL A 126 -3.25 -9.50 4.05
C VAL A 126 -3.25 -8.52 2.87
N HIS A 127 -2.53 -7.40 2.97
CA HIS A 127 -2.42 -6.40 1.89
C HIS A 127 -1.54 -6.87 0.72
N LEU A 128 -0.83 -7.98 0.88
CA LEU A 128 -0.07 -8.67 -0.17
C LEU A 128 -0.81 -9.91 -0.69
N GLY A 129 -2.08 -10.10 -0.28
CA GLY A 129 -2.82 -11.32 -0.53
C GLY A 129 -2.25 -12.54 0.18
N LEU A 130 -1.57 -12.34 1.31
CA LEU A 130 -0.91 -13.39 2.09
C LEU A 130 -1.47 -13.45 3.52
N LEU A 131 -0.98 -14.41 4.29
CA LEU A 131 -1.18 -14.50 5.73
C LEU A 131 0.18 -14.42 6.45
N PRO A 132 0.21 -14.15 7.76
CA PRO A 132 1.44 -14.22 8.56
C PRO A 132 1.96 -15.65 8.63
N GLY A 133 3.02 -15.94 7.87
CA GLY A 133 3.50 -17.30 7.62
C GLY A 133 4.72 -17.70 8.45
N GLY A 134 5.16 -16.87 9.40
CA GLY A 134 6.27 -17.13 10.32
C GLY A 134 5.81 -17.56 11.72
N GLY A 135 4.58 -18.06 11.83
CA GLY A 135 3.93 -18.46 13.07
C GLY A 135 3.14 -17.35 13.75
N GLY A 136 2.91 -16.22 13.09
CA GLY A 136 2.09 -15.12 13.58
C GLY A 136 0.66 -15.53 13.87
N THR A 137 0.04 -16.32 12.98
CA THR A 137 -1.34 -16.80 13.21
C THR A 137 -1.43 -17.82 14.35
N GLN A 138 -0.31 -18.45 14.70
CA GLN A 138 -0.23 -19.38 15.82
C GLN A 138 0.11 -18.66 17.13
N ARG A 139 1.03 -17.70 17.13
CA ARG A 139 1.55 -17.07 18.36
C ARG A 139 0.74 -15.87 18.80
N LEU A 140 0.29 -15.01 17.89
CA LEU A 140 -0.41 -13.79 18.26
C LEU A 140 -1.71 -14.05 19.06
N PRO A 141 -2.57 -15.03 18.68
CA PRO A 141 -3.78 -15.34 19.46
C PRO A 141 -3.49 -15.84 20.88
N ARG A 142 -2.32 -16.45 21.12
CA ARG A 142 -1.86 -16.90 22.45
C ARG A 142 -1.43 -15.76 23.37
N VAL A 143 -1.29 -14.56 22.83
CA VAL A 143 -0.85 -13.36 23.57
C VAL A 143 -2.01 -12.40 23.76
N ILE A 144 -2.64 -11.95 22.67
CA ILE A 144 -3.64 -10.87 22.72
C ILE A 144 -5.08 -11.38 22.62
N GLY A 145 -5.27 -12.70 22.55
CA GLY A 145 -6.57 -13.33 22.34
C GLY A 145 -6.96 -13.45 20.85
N VAL A 146 -7.87 -14.39 20.57
CA VAL A 146 -8.26 -14.78 19.19
C VAL A 146 -8.93 -13.64 18.43
N GLU A 147 -9.90 -12.95 19.02
CA GLU A 147 -10.63 -11.91 18.29
C GLU A 147 -9.75 -10.70 17.95
N ALA A 148 -8.93 -10.23 18.90
CA ALA A 148 -8.00 -9.13 18.65
C ALA A 148 -6.92 -9.51 17.62
N ALA A 149 -6.45 -10.76 17.64
CA ALA A 149 -5.51 -11.25 16.64
C ALA A 149 -6.14 -11.34 15.23
N LEU A 150 -7.37 -11.85 15.12
CA LEU A 150 -8.12 -11.87 13.86
C LEU A 150 -8.35 -10.46 13.32
N ASP A 151 -8.80 -9.53 14.16
CA ASP A 151 -8.98 -8.12 13.78
C ASP A 151 -7.69 -7.52 13.22
N LEU A 152 -6.57 -7.70 13.93
CA LEU A 152 -5.26 -7.15 13.52
C LEU A 152 -4.79 -7.72 12.17
N MET A 153 -4.89 -9.04 11.98
CA MET A 153 -4.39 -9.72 10.79
C MET A 153 -5.30 -9.54 9.56
N VAL A 154 -6.63 -9.59 9.76
CA VAL A 154 -7.59 -9.47 8.65
C VAL A 154 -7.72 -8.03 8.16
N SER A 155 -7.63 -7.04 9.07
CA SER A 155 -7.60 -5.63 8.67
C SER A 155 -6.22 -5.19 8.15
N GLY A 156 -5.15 -5.89 8.54
CA GLY A 156 -3.76 -5.51 8.28
C GLY A 156 -3.32 -4.25 9.02
N ARG A 157 -4.14 -3.72 9.95
CA ARG A 157 -3.83 -2.49 10.69
C ARG A 157 -2.61 -2.68 11.60
N SER A 158 -1.99 -1.57 11.97
CA SER A 158 -0.93 -1.54 12.99
C SER A 158 -1.42 -0.86 14.26
N ILE A 159 -1.04 -1.39 15.41
CA ILE A 159 -1.36 -0.85 16.74
C ILE A 159 -0.23 -0.01 17.30
N ALA A 160 -0.57 0.97 18.14
CA ALA A 160 0.41 1.76 18.86
C ALA A 160 1.02 0.96 20.03
N ALA A 161 2.22 1.33 20.47
CA ALA A 161 2.90 0.65 21.57
C ALA A 161 2.06 0.62 22.87
N GLN A 162 1.28 1.66 23.14
CA GLN A 162 0.39 1.71 24.31
C GLN A 162 -0.72 0.63 24.24
N GLU A 163 -1.42 0.52 23.11
CA GLU A 163 -2.44 -0.53 22.89
C GLU A 163 -1.79 -1.92 22.96
N ALA A 164 -0.61 -2.09 22.37
CA ALA A 164 0.15 -3.34 22.45
C ALA A 164 0.53 -3.71 23.89
N ARG A 165 0.82 -2.72 24.75
CA ARG A 165 1.08 -2.94 26.18
C ARG A 165 -0.18 -3.38 26.92
N GLU A 166 -1.31 -2.74 26.66
CA GLU A 166 -2.60 -3.05 27.28
C GLU A 166 -3.10 -4.46 26.89
N LEU A 167 -2.86 -4.87 25.65
CA LEU A 167 -3.17 -6.22 25.16
C LEU A 167 -2.18 -7.29 25.64
N GLY A 168 -1.11 -6.92 26.35
CA GLY A 168 -0.08 -7.86 26.85
C GLY A 168 0.93 -8.32 25.79
N LEU A 169 0.96 -7.69 24.61
CA LEU A 169 1.96 -7.94 23.58
C LEU A 169 3.35 -7.40 23.96
N LEU A 170 3.40 -6.27 24.65
CA LEU A 170 4.64 -5.70 25.19
C LEU A 170 4.78 -5.94 26.70
N ASP A 171 5.98 -6.27 27.14
CA ASP A 171 6.32 -6.49 28.55
C ASP A 171 6.63 -5.16 29.26
N GLN A 172 7.16 -4.17 28.55
CA GLN A 172 7.43 -2.83 29.08
C GLN A 172 7.53 -1.79 27.95
N LEU A 173 7.17 -0.53 28.25
CA LEU A 173 7.50 0.63 27.42
C LEU A 173 8.85 1.19 27.85
N ALA A 174 9.75 1.38 26.88
CA ALA A 174 11.02 2.05 27.05
C ALA A 174 10.87 3.57 26.92
N SER A 175 11.93 4.30 27.21
CA SER A 175 12.01 5.74 26.94
C SER A 175 12.33 5.97 25.46
N GLU A 176 11.68 6.95 24.83
CA GLU A 176 11.75 7.22 23.38
C GLU A 176 13.18 7.28 22.83
N ASN A 177 14.10 7.93 23.55
CA ASN A 177 15.48 8.14 23.11
C ASN A 177 16.51 7.28 23.87
N ARG A 178 16.07 6.27 24.61
CA ARG A 178 16.96 5.41 25.43
C ARG A 178 16.62 3.92 25.31
N LEU A 179 16.13 3.50 24.15
CA LEU A 179 15.68 2.13 23.92
C LEU A 179 16.78 1.11 24.25
N ARG A 180 18.02 1.35 23.83
CA ARG A 180 19.14 0.43 24.07
C ARG A 180 19.46 0.30 25.55
N GLU A 181 19.59 1.42 26.27
CA GLU A 181 19.90 1.38 27.71
C GLU A 181 18.77 0.70 28.50
N ASP A 182 17.51 1.02 28.19
CA ASP A 182 16.36 0.44 28.85
C ASP A 182 16.23 -1.06 28.53
N ALA A 183 16.56 -1.49 27.31
CA ALA A 183 16.62 -2.90 26.91
C ALA A 183 17.67 -3.69 27.67
N VAL A 184 18.89 -3.16 27.76
CA VAL A 184 19.99 -3.80 28.47
C VAL A 184 19.68 -3.89 29.96
N ALA A 185 19.13 -2.82 30.56
CA ALA A 185 18.72 -2.83 31.96
C ALA A 185 17.61 -3.86 32.22
N PHE A 186 16.60 -3.93 31.34
CA PHE A 186 15.52 -4.91 31.44
C PHE A 186 16.03 -6.34 31.31
N ALA A 187 16.86 -6.62 30.30
CA ALA A 187 17.45 -7.93 30.05
C ALA A 187 18.27 -8.42 31.25
N ARG A 188 19.10 -7.54 31.81
CA ARG A 188 19.89 -7.83 33.02
C ARG A 188 18.99 -8.13 34.22
N GLY A 189 17.95 -7.33 34.43
CA GLY A 189 16.98 -7.54 35.51
C GLY A 189 16.23 -8.87 35.40
N VAL A 190 15.82 -9.25 34.19
CA VAL A 190 15.18 -10.55 33.90
C VAL A 190 16.11 -11.72 34.22
N ALA A 191 17.37 -11.64 33.77
CA ALA A 191 18.37 -12.68 34.02
C ALA A 191 18.73 -12.81 35.50
N ALA A 192 18.95 -11.69 36.19
CA ALA A 192 19.27 -11.67 37.62
C ALA A 192 18.13 -12.22 38.47
N ALA A 193 16.88 -11.94 38.10
CA ALA A 193 15.71 -12.46 38.78
C ALA A 193 15.38 -13.92 38.44
N GLY A 194 16.07 -14.54 37.48
CA GLY A 194 15.79 -15.91 37.04
C GLY A 194 14.36 -16.08 36.51
N LYS A 195 13.80 -15.05 35.88
CA LYS A 195 12.43 -15.10 35.37
C LYS A 195 12.28 -16.20 34.30
N PRO A 196 11.09 -16.82 34.18
CA PRO A 196 10.87 -17.91 33.25
C PRO A 196 11.11 -17.47 31.80
N LEU A 197 11.69 -18.37 31.00
CA LEU A 197 11.84 -18.21 29.55
C LEU A 197 10.55 -18.65 28.85
N THR A 198 9.44 -17.99 29.16
CA THR A 198 8.13 -18.39 28.64
C THR A 198 8.08 -18.22 27.13
N ARG A 199 7.99 -19.33 26.40
CA ARG A 199 7.73 -19.31 24.96
C ARG A 199 6.25 -19.06 24.73
N ILE A 200 5.93 -18.16 23.79
CA ILE A 200 4.52 -17.82 23.51
C ILE A 200 3.73 -19.04 23.02
N ARG A 201 4.37 -19.94 22.27
CA ARG A 201 3.78 -21.21 21.81
C ARG A 201 3.20 -22.10 22.93
N ASP A 202 3.71 -21.95 24.16
CA ASP A 202 3.30 -22.74 25.33
C ASP A 202 2.20 -22.04 26.16
N ARG A 203 1.70 -20.87 25.73
CA ARG A 203 0.64 -20.14 26.42
C ARG A 203 -0.74 -20.59 25.93
N ASP A 204 -1.46 -21.34 26.76
CA ASP A 204 -2.79 -21.88 26.40
C ASP A 204 -3.98 -21.06 26.92
N GLY A 205 -3.76 -20.08 27.81
CA GLY A 205 -4.85 -19.35 28.49
C GLY A 205 -5.87 -18.72 27.52
N PRO A 206 -5.47 -17.76 26.66
CA PRO A 206 -6.37 -17.14 25.68
C PRO A 206 -6.98 -18.12 24.68
N ILE A 207 -6.21 -19.15 24.27
CA ILE A 207 -6.67 -20.20 23.35
C ILE A 207 -7.79 -21.04 23.97
N THR A 208 -7.63 -21.41 25.25
CA THR A 208 -8.61 -22.21 25.99
C THR A 208 -9.93 -21.48 26.13
N GLN A 209 -9.90 -20.17 26.38
CA GLN A 209 -11.11 -19.34 26.43
C GLN A 209 -11.84 -19.32 25.08
N ALA A 210 -11.10 -19.21 23.97
CA ALA A 210 -11.68 -19.20 22.63
C ALA A 210 -12.33 -20.55 22.26
N ARG A 211 -11.74 -21.69 22.66
CA ARG A 211 -12.33 -23.03 22.44
C ARG A 211 -13.72 -23.19 23.03
N ALA A 212 -14.03 -22.46 24.10
CA ALA A 212 -15.35 -22.50 24.75
C ALA A 212 -16.44 -21.75 23.97
N ARG A 213 -16.08 -20.91 22.99
CA ARG A 213 -17.03 -20.10 22.22
C ARG A 213 -17.39 -20.78 20.90
N LEU A 214 -18.51 -21.50 20.91
CA LEU A 214 -19.10 -22.07 19.70
C LEU A 214 -19.44 -20.97 18.68
N GLY A 215 -19.17 -21.22 17.39
CA GLY A 215 -19.51 -20.31 16.29
C GLY A 215 -18.63 -19.06 16.14
N LEU A 216 -17.55 -18.92 16.92
CA LEU A 216 -16.66 -17.73 16.90
C LEU A 216 -16.23 -17.34 15.47
N PHE A 217 -15.72 -18.30 14.68
CA PHE A 217 -15.21 -18.02 13.35
C PHE A 217 -16.32 -17.74 12.34
N ASP A 218 -17.47 -18.39 12.46
CA ASP A 218 -18.61 -18.12 11.58
C ASP A 218 -19.20 -16.74 11.84
N ASP A 219 -19.29 -16.33 13.11
CA ASP A 219 -19.65 -14.97 13.49
C ASP A 219 -18.64 -13.95 12.95
N PHE A 220 -17.35 -14.27 13.01
CA PHE A 220 -16.30 -13.41 12.48
C PHE A 220 -16.44 -13.25 10.95
N ARG A 221 -16.58 -14.36 10.21
CA ARG A 221 -16.79 -14.35 8.76
C ARG A 221 -18.04 -13.55 8.37
N ARG A 222 -19.17 -13.76 9.06
CA ARG A 222 -20.40 -12.99 8.81
C ARG A 222 -20.21 -11.49 9.02
N ARG A 223 -19.56 -11.08 10.11
CA ARG A 223 -19.30 -9.65 10.41
C ARG A 223 -18.39 -8.96 9.40
N HIS A 224 -17.50 -9.71 8.75
CA HIS A 224 -16.48 -9.16 7.84
C HIS A 224 -16.72 -9.52 6.36
N ALA A 225 -17.88 -10.12 6.03
CA ALA A 225 -18.16 -10.63 4.69
C ALA A 225 -17.95 -9.61 3.58
N ALA A 226 -18.33 -8.34 3.81
CA ALA A 226 -18.15 -7.26 2.85
C ALA A 226 -16.66 -6.97 2.54
N VAL A 227 -15.80 -7.00 3.56
CA VAL A 227 -14.35 -6.74 3.43
C VAL A 227 -13.61 -7.97 2.87
N MET A 228 -14.12 -9.16 3.16
CA MET A 228 -13.55 -10.42 2.67
C MET A 228 -13.97 -10.77 1.24
N ARG A 229 -15.00 -10.10 0.69
CA ARG A 229 -15.56 -10.41 -0.62
C ARG A 229 -14.50 -10.28 -1.73
N GLY A 230 -14.23 -11.38 -2.43
CA GLY A 230 -13.26 -11.45 -3.52
C GLY A 230 -11.80 -11.59 -3.08
N PHE A 231 -11.51 -11.62 -1.78
CA PHE A 231 -10.15 -11.83 -1.26
C PHE A 231 -10.02 -13.20 -0.59
N ARG A 232 -9.02 -13.99 -0.99
CA ARG A 232 -8.73 -15.28 -0.35
C ARG A 232 -8.01 -15.15 0.99
N ALA A 233 -7.09 -14.20 1.11
CA ALA A 233 -6.20 -14.08 2.26
C ALA A 233 -6.92 -13.94 3.62
N PRO A 234 -7.96 -13.10 3.77
CA PRO A 234 -8.71 -12.99 5.02
C PRO A 234 -9.26 -14.34 5.54
N ASP A 235 -9.88 -15.15 4.68
CA ASP A 235 -10.43 -16.44 5.12
C ASP A 235 -9.31 -17.44 5.45
N HIS A 236 -8.19 -17.39 4.73
CA HIS A 236 -7.04 -18.22 5.06
C HIS A 236 -6.42 -17.85 6.41
N ILE A 237 -6.41 -16.56 6.77
CA ILE A 237 -6.04 -16.11 8.13
C ILE A 237 -6.99 -16.71 9.16
N VAL A 238 -8.30 -16.64 8.93
CA VAL A 238 -9.30 -17.24 9.84
C VAL A 238 -9.05 -18.73 10.02
N ARG A 239 -8.82 -19.47 8.93
CA ARG A 239 -8.52 -20.92 8.95
C ARG A 239 -7.20 -21.24 9.67
N ALA A 240 -6.18 -20.39 9.53
CA ALA A 240 -4.89 -20.57 10.20
C ALA A 240 -5.00 -20.32 11.71
N VAL A 241 -5.76 -19.31 12.13
CA VAL A 241 -6.06 -19.05 13.55
C VAL A 241 -6.96 -20.14 14.15
N GLU A 242 -7.91 -20.66 13.36
CA GLU A 242 -8.71 -21.82 13.76
C GLU A 242 -7.83 -23.05 14.02
N ALA A 243 -6.80 -23.28 13.21
CA ALA A 243 -5.80 -24.32 13.46
C ALA A 243 -5.03 -24.08 14.78
N ALA A 244 -4.72 -22.82 15.11
CA ALA A 244 -4.02 -22.46 16.35
C ALA A 244 -4.77 -22.89 17.61
N ILE A 245 -6.11 -22.96 17.53
CA ILE A 245 -6.96 -23.40 18.63
C ILE A 245 -7.33 -24.89 18.54
N THR A 246 -7.47 -25.46 17.34
CA THR A 246 -8.00 -26.83 17.18
C THR A 246 -6.92 -27.91 17.12
N LEU A 247 -5.69 -27.55 16.75
CA LEU A 247 -4.58 -28.48 16.56
C LEU A 247 -3.47 -28.28 17.62
N PRO A 248 -2.64 -29.30 17.85
CA PRO A 248 -1.36 -29.13 18.51
C PRO A 248 -0.49 -28.09 17.80
N PHE A 249 0.37 -27.38 18.53
CA PHE A 249 1.10 -26.22 17.98
C PHE A 249 1.90 -26.53 16.70
N GLU A 250 2.62 -27.65 16.66
CA GLU A 250 3.42 -28.03 15.47
C GLU A 250 2.54 -28.34 14.25
N GLU A 251 1.38 -28.96 14.46
CA GLU A 251 0.40 -29.21 13.40
C GLU A 251 -0.27 -27.91 12.94
N GLY A 252 -0.52 -26.98 13.87
CA GLY A 252 -1.00 -25.63 13.56
C GLY A 252 0.01 -24.82 12.74
N MET A 253 1.30 -24.88 13.08
CA MET A 253 2.38 -24.28 12.28
C MET A 253 2.46 -24.90 10.87
N ALA A 254 2.35 -26.22 10.75
CA ALA A 254 2.33 -26.89 9.45
C ALA A 254 1.11 -26.46 8.61
N ARG A 255 -0.05 -26.32 9.25
CA ARG A 255 -1.29 -25.84 8.61
C ARG A 255 -1.20 -24.38 8.17
N GLU A 256 -0.63 -23.50 8.99
CA GLU A 256 -0.34 -22.11 8.63
C GLU A 256 0.52 -22.06 7.37
N TRP A 257 1.62 -22.84 7.34
CA TRP A 257 2.53 -22.87 6.21
C TRP A 257 1.88 -23.42 4.93
N GLU A 258 1.06 -24.46 5.04
CA GLU A 258 0.27 -24.98 3.92
C GLU A 258 -0.64 -23.89 3.32
N LEU A 259 -1.39 -23.19 4.18
CA LEU A 259 -2.30 -22.11 3.78
C LEU A 259 -1.53 -20.91 3.19
N PHE A 260 -0.36 -20.58 3.73
CA PHE A 260 0.51 -19.55 3.19
C PHE A 260 0.91 -19.86 1.75
N ARG A 261 1.35 -21.10 1.46
CA ARG A 261 1.76 -21.49 0.10
C ARG A 261 0.59 -21.47 -0.89
N GLN A 262 -0.61 -21.89 -0.46
CA GLN A 262 -1.82 -21.77 -1.28
C GLN A 262 -2.14 -20.33 -1.70
N LEU A 263 -1.79 -19.35 -0.85
CA LEU A 263 -1.93 -17.93 -1.16
C LEU A 263 -0.77 -17.42 -2.02
N GLU A 264 0.47 -17.79 -1.69
CA GLU A 264 1.67 -17.34 -2.42
C GLU A 264 1.60 -17.67 -3.91
N ASP A 265 1.11 -18.88 -4.23
CA ASP A 265 0.94 -19.42 -5.58
C ASP A 265 -0.30 -18.87 -6.31
N SER A 266 -1.14 -18.07 -5.63
CA SER A 266 -2.39 -17.56 -6.20
C SER A 266 -2.18 -16.35 -7.12
N SER A 267 -3.08 -16.20 -8.10
CA SER A 267 -3.15 -14.99 -8.94
C SER A 267 -3.44 -13.73 -8.14
N GLU A 268 -4.25 -13.84 -7.08
CA GLU A 268 -4.62 -12.72 -6.21
C GLU A 268 -3.45 -12.15 -5.42
N SER A 269 -2.59 -13.03 -4.87
CA SER A 269 -1.39 -12.56 -4.17
C SER A 269 -0.38 -11.98 -5.16
N ALA A 270 -0.21 -12.59 -6.34
CA ALA A 270 0.64 -12.01 -7.39
C ALA A 270 0.19 -10.59 -7.78
N ALA A 271 -1.13 -10.36 -7.94
CA ALA A 271 -1.71 -9.05 -8.22
C ALA A 271 -1.48 -8.03 -7.10
N GLN A 272 -1.72 -8.42 -5.85
CA GLN A 272 -1.54 -7.51 -4.70
C GLN A 272 -0.06 -7.17 -4.45
N ARG A 273 0.85 -8.14 -4.61
CA ARG A 273 2.31 -7.88 -4.57
C ARG A 273 2.74 -6.95 -5.70
N TYR A 274 2.21 -7.14 -6.91
CA TYR A 274 2.44 -6.22 -8.02
C TYR A 274 2.00 -4.79 -7.66
N LEU A 275 0.76 -4.59 -7.20
CA LEU A 275 0.25 -3.27 -6.81
C LEU A 275 1.05 -2.63 -5.67
N PHE A 276 1.54 -3.42 -4.71
CA PHE A 276 2.41 -2.91 -3.65
C PHE A 276 3.69 -2.25 -4.20
N PHE A 277 4.30 -2.85 -5.24
CA PHE A 277 5.45 -2.26 -5.91
C PHE A 277 5.05 -1.09 -6.80
N SER A 278 3.94 -1.20 -7.53
CA SER A 278 3.39 -0.14 -8.37
C SER A 278 3.13 1.15 -7.58
N GLU A 279 2.55 1.06 -6.38
CA GLU A 279 2.29 2.23 -5.53
C GLU A 279 3.60 2.95 -5.13
N ARG A 280 4.65 2.18 -4.82
CA ARG A 280 5.97 2.73 -4.47
C ARG A 280 6.69 3.33 -5.67
N GLU A 281 6.45 2.78 -6.84
CA GLU A 281 7.00 3.25 -8.11
C GLU A 281 6.32 4.53 -8.58
N ALA A 282 4.99 4.64 -8.45
CA ALA A 282 4.22 5.84 -8.80
C ALA A 282 4.74 7.10 -8.08
N ALA A 283 5.20 6.93 -6.83
CA ALA A 283 5.81 8.01 -6.05
C ALA A 283 7.21 8.47 -6.54
N ARG A 284 7.78 7.86 -7.58
CA ARG A 284 9.12 8.14 -8.11
C ARG A 284 9.06 8.73 -9.52
N LEU A 285 9.39 10.01 -9.62
CA LEU A 285 9.58 10.70 -10.89
C LEU A 285 11.06 10.69 -11.31
N PRO A 286 11.41 10.21 -12.52
CA PRO A 286 12.74 10.37 -13.06
C PRO A 286 13.19 11.85 -13.04
N GLY A 287 14.43 12.11 -12.62
CA GLY A 287 14.97 13.48 -12.54
C GLY A 287 14.67 14.23 -11.24
N ILE A 288 13.84 13.68 -10.34
CA ILE A 288 13.57 14.27 -9.01
C ILE A 288 14.22 13.39 -7.94
N SER A 289 15.31 13.89 -7.33
CA SER A 289 15.98 13.21 -6.23
C SER A 289 15.32 13.52 -4.88
N ALA A 290 15.61 12.71 -3.86
CA ALA A 290 15.15 12.95 -2.49
C ALA A 290 15.66 14.28 -1.89
N ASP A 291 16.77 14.78 -2.41
CA ASP A 291 17.41 16.04 -1.96
C ASP A 291 16.92 17.27 -2.75
N THR A 292 15.98 17.09 -3.67
CA THR A 292 15.40 18.20 -4.45
C THR A 292 14.75 19.20 -3.48
N PRO A 293 15.11 20.49 -3.50
CA PRO A 293 14.50 21.49 -2.63
C PRO A 293 12.99 21.54 -2.81
N VAL A 294 12.27 21.71 -1.69
CA VAL A 294 10.81 21.83 -1.66
C VAL A 294 10.38 23.21 -1.18
N ILE A 295 9.23 23.67 -1.67
CA ILE A 295 8.54 24.87 -1.23
C ILE A 295 7.90 24.56 0.14
N PRO A 296 8.08 25.41 1.16
CA PRO A 296 7.42 25.24 2.46
C PRO A 296 5.91 25.53 2.37
N LEU A 297 5.11 24.51 2.09
CA LEU A 297 3.65 24.62 1.97
C LEU A 297 2.99 24.61 3.35
N ARG A 298 2.26 25.67 3.72
CA ARG A 298 1.59 25.86 5.02
C ARG A 298 0.16 26.36 4.90
N VAL A 299 -0.12 27.24 3.94
CA VAL A 299 -1.43 27.89 3.78
C VAL A 299 -1.89 27.75 2.34
N ALA A 300 -3.18 27.49 2.15
CA ALA A 300 -3.81 27.41 0.84
C ALA A 300 -5.09 28.23 0.75
N THR A 301 -5.29 28.88 -0.39
CA THR A 301 -6.59 29.40 -0.81
C THR A 301 -7.21 28.43 -1.80
N ILE A 302 -8.45 28.02 -1.54
CA ILE A 302 -9.23 27.15 -2.42
C ILE A 302 -10.43 27.95 -2.93
N VAL A 303 -10.69 27.88 -4.23
CA VAL A 303 -11.76 28.60 -4.89
C VAL A 303 -12.71 27.59 -5.55
N GLY A 304 -13.99 27.63 -5.18
CA GLY A 304 -15.04 26.76 -5.70
C GLY A 304 -15.93 26.14 -4.62
N LYS A 305 -17.25 26.23 -4.79
CA LYS A 305 -18.24 25.85 -3.75
C LYS A 305 -18.39 24.34 -3.47
N GLY A 306 -18.17 23.47 -4.46
CA GLY A 306 -18.54 22.04 -4.36
C GLY A 306 -17.47 21.11 -3.80
N GLU A 307 -16.20 21.37 -4.13
CA GLU A 307 -15.07 20.48 -3.81
C GLU A 307 -14.20 21.02 -2.68
N CYS A 308 -14.52 22.21 -2.16
CA CYS A 308 -13.71 22.86 -1.14
C CYS A 308 -13.53 22.01 0.12
N ALA A 309 -14.57 21.27 0.52
CA ALA A 309 -14.50 20.38 1.67
C ALA A 309 -13.50 19.22 1.47
N GLN A 310 -13.51 18.60 0.27
CA GLN A 310 -12.59 17.52 -0.07
C GLN A 310 -11.14 18.03 -0.12
N TRP A 311 -10.92 19.17 -0.78
CA TRP A 311 -9.61 19.81 -0.83
C TRP A 311 -9.11 20.23 0.55
N ALA A 312 -9.96 20.86 1.36
CA ALA A 312 -9.59 21.25 2.72
C ALA A 312 -9.22 20.04 3.57
N ASP A 313 -9.96 18.93 3.52
CA ASP A 313 -9.61 17.69 4.24
C ASP A 313 -8.21 17.18 3.84
N ILE A 314 -7.92 17.14 2.54
CA ILE A 314 -6.61 16.69 2.01
C ILE A 314 -5.49 17.59 2.51
N LEU A 315 -5.66 18.90 2.43
CA LEU A 315 -4.66 19.87 2.85
C LEU A 315 -4.46 19.83 4.37
N HIS A 316 -5.53 19.70 5.16
CA HIS A 316 -5.43 19.54 6.62
C HIS A 316 -4.69 18.26 7.01
N ARG A 317 -4.94 17.13 6.33
CA ARG A 317 -4.17 15.89 6.55
C ARG A 317 -2.68 16.07 6.28
N ALA A 318 -2.33 16.91 5.30
CA ALA A 318 -0.95 17.27 5.03
C ALA A 318 -0.37 18.34 5.98
N GLY A 319 -1.16 18.85 6.93
CA GLY A 319 -0.76 19.85 7.92
C GLY A 319 -0.88 21.31 7.46
N LEU A 320 -1.63 21.56 6.38
CA LEU A 320 -1.87 22.90 5.84
C LEU A 320 -3.17 23.50 6.38
N LYS A 321 -3.19 24.83 6.51
CA LYS A 321 -4.43 25.59 6.73
C LYS A 321 -5.05 25.94 5.38
N ALA A 322 -6.35 25.69 5.22
CA ALA A 322 -7.07 26.02 3.99
C ALA A 322 -8.13 27.10 4.23
N THR A 323 -8.25 28.06 3.31
CA THR A 323 -9.32 29.06 3.28
C THR A 323 -10.12 28.91 1.99
N CYS A 324 -11.43 28.75 2.13
CA CYS A 324 -12.36 28.46 1.06
C CYS A 324 -13.11 29.72 0.61
N PHE A 325 -13.17 29.94 -0.71
CA PHE A 325 -14.03 30.94 -1.35
C PHE A 325 -15.01 30.26 -2.29
N GLU A 326 -16.26 30.74 -2.35
CA GLU A 326 -17.27 30.14 -3.24
C GLU A 326 -16.97 30.37 -4.73
N SER A 327 -16.28 31.45 -5.07
CA SER A 327 -15.96 31.85 -6.45
C SER A 327 -14.81 32.86 -6.51
N TRP A 328 -14.22 33.02 -7.70
CA TRP A 328 -13.26 34.10 -7.96
C TRP A 328 -13.83 35.49 -7.74
N ALA A 329 -15.12 35.73 -7.98
CA ALA A 329 -15.73 37.02 -7.69
C ALA A 329 -15.62 37.38 -6.20
N ALA A 330 -15.79 36.40 -5.30
CA ALA A 330 -15.58 36.61 -3.87
C ALA A 330 -14.09 36.92 -3.59
N VAL A 331 -13.17 36.12 -4.13
CA VAL A 331 -11.72 36.34 -3.97
C VAL A 331 -11.29 37.73 -4.43
N LEU A 332 -11.78 38.18 -5.59
CA LEU A 332 -11.45 39.50 -6.14
C LEU A 332 -11.99 40.65 -5.27
N ALA A 333 -13.13 40.44 -4.61
CA ALA A 333 -13.76 41.43 -3.73
C ALA A 333 -13.09 41.52 -2.35
N ASN A 334 -12.74 40.39 -1.73
CA ASN A 334 -12.29 40.37 -0.33
C ASN A 334 -11.19 39.33 0.02
N GLY A 335 -10.63 38.63 -0.96
CA GLY A 335 -9.64 37.56 -0.75
C GLY A 335 -8.18 37.96 -0.91
N GLN A 336 -7.85 39.26 -1.00
CA GLN A 336 -6.49 39.74 -1.30
C GLN A 336 -5.45 39.26 -0.27
N ASP A 337 -5.75 39.41 1.02
CA ASP A 337 -4.86 38.98 2.09
C ASP A 337 -4.66 37.46 2.07
N SER A 338 -5.71 36.71 1.73
CA SER A 338 -5.64 35.25 1.60
C SER A 338 -4.72 34.85 0.45
N LEU A 339 -4.87 35.48 -0.73
CA LEU A 339 -4.02 35.21 -1.89
C LEU A 339 -2.54 35.55 -1.61
N ALA A 340 -2.28 36.68 -0.96
CA ALA A 340 -0.92 37.11 -0.64
C ALA A 340 -0.20 36.18 0.35
N ALA A 341 -0.95 35.60 1.29
CA ALA A 341 -0.42 34.67 2.30
C ALA A 341 -0.35 33.20 1.82
N SER A 342 -0.90 32.88 0.65
CA SER A 342 -1.07 31.49 0.21
C SER A 342 0.17 30.91 -0.46
N ASP A 343 0.55 29.71 -0.03
CA ASP A 343 1.56 28.89 -0.68
C ASP A 343 0.95 28.04 -1.83
N ILE A 344 -0.35 27.74 -1.75
CA ILE A 344 -1.14 27.08 -2.79
C ILE A 344 -2.38 27.92 -3.09
N ILE A 345 -2.66 28.15 -4.36
CA ILE A 345 -3.92 28.73 -4.82
C ILE A 345 -4.55 27.71 -5.75
N ALA A 346 -5.60 27.04 -5.27
CA ALA A 346 -6.30 25.98 -5.97
C ALA A 346 -7.67 26.44 -6.46
N GLU A 347 -7.96 26.15 -7.71
CA GLU A 347 -9.26 26.33 -8.33
C GLU A 347 -9.88 24.96 -8.59
N CYS A 348 -11.13 24.78 -8.15
CA CYS A 348 -11.84 23.52 -8.28
C CYS A 348 -12.75 23.45 -9.52
N ARG A 349 -12.91 24.54 -10.29
CA ARG A 349 -13.78 24.57 -11.48
C ARG A 349 -13.15 25.31 -12.65
N SER A 350 -13.67 25.09 -13.84
CA SER A 350 -13.28 25.89 -15.00
C SER A 350 -13.60 27.36 -14.76
N ILE A 351 -12.64 28.23 -15.05
CA ILE A 351 -12.78 29.68 -14.96
C ILE A 351 -13.46 30.17 -16.25
N PRO A 352 -14.60 30.86 -16.20
CA PRO A 352 -15.23 31.40 -17.39
C PRO A 352 -14.46 32.64 -17.91
N GLU A 353 -14.17 32.69 -19.21
CA GLU A 353 -13.76 33.93 -19.89
C GLU A 353 -14.98 34.89 -19.88
N PRO A 354 -14.93 36.07 -19.23
CA PRO A 354 -13.83 37.04 -19.21
C PRO A 354 -13.10 37.20 -17.85
N LEU A 355 -13.35 36.33 -16.87
CA LEU A 355 -12.76 36.48 -15.53
C LEU A 355 -11.26 36.17 -15.52
N THR A 356 -10.75 35.41 -16.49
CA THR A 356 -9.34 35.02 -16.60
C THR A 356 -8.40 36.22 -16.48
N ASP A 357 -8.56 37.27 -17.30
CA ASP A 357 -7.69 38.46 -17.26
C ASP A 357 -7.65 39.14 -15.90
N ALA A 358 -8.82 39.32 -15.28
CA ALA A 358 -8.92 39.96 -13.97
C ALA A 358 -8.27 39.12 -12.87
N ILE A 359 -8.36 37.79 -12.99
CA ILE A 359 -7.70 36.83 -12.08
C ILE A 359 -6.19 36.89 -12.27
N LEU A 360 -5.69 36.85 -13.51
CA LEU A 360 -4.25 36.93 -13.79
C LEU A 360 -3.66 38.23 -13.28
N GLN A 361 -4.28 39.36 -13.60
CA GLN A 361 -3.85 40.66 -13.12
C GLN A 361 -3.86 40.72 -11.57
N ARG A 362 -4.85 40.11 -10.92
CA ARG A 362 -4.88 40.05 -9.45
C ARG A 362 -3.77 39.17 -8.90
N LEU A 363 -3.58 37.99 -9.46
CA LEU A 363 -2.55 37.05 -9.05
C LEU A 363 -1.17 37.71 -9.15
N ASP A 364 -0.84 38.33 -10.28
CA ASP A 364 0.42 39.06 -10.48
C ASP A 364 0.64 40.18 -9.45
N ALA A 365 -0.44 40.85 -9.03
CA ALA A 365 -0.34 41.97 -8.10
C ALA A 365 -0.07 41.56 -6.64
N VAL A 366 -0.57 40.39 -6.20
CA VAL A 366 -0.62 40.06 -4.76
C VAL A 366 0.05 38.74 -4.37
N ARG A 367 0.15 37.76 -5.27
CA ARG A 367 0.65 36.43 -4.90
C ARG A 367 2.17 36.44 -4.70
N SER A 368 2.67 35.52 -3.89
CA SER A 368 4.10 35.22 -3.90
C SER A 368 4.49 34.53 -5.22
N PRO A 369 5.63 34.89 -5.86
CA PRO A 369 6.10 34.20 -7.05
C PRO A 369 6.30 32.69 -6.86
N GLN A 370 6.53 32.25 -5.62
CA GLN A 370 6.69 30.84 -5.25
C GLN A 370 5.36 30.11 -5.01
N SER A 371 4.22 30.81 -4.94
CA SER A 371 2.92 30.18 -4.74
C SER A 371 2.62 29.21 -5.88
N LEU A 372 2.23 27.99 -5.52
CA LEU A 372 1.76 26.99 -6.46
C LEU A 372 0.36 27.36 -6.96
N LEU A 373 0.17 27.31 -8.27
CA LEU A 373 -1.13 27.54 -8.90
C LEU A 373 -1.69 26.19 -9.36
N VAL A 374 -2.87 25.85 -8.85
CA VAL A 374 -3.53 24.58 -9.09
C VAL A 374 -4.87 24.79 -9.80
N PRO A 375 -4.90 24.88 -11.13
CA PRO A 375 -6.16 25.00 -11.86
C PRO A 375 -6.91 23.65 -11.87
N ALA A 376 -8.23 23.73 -12.07
CA ALA A 376 -9.07 22.55 -12.29
C ALA A 376 -8.78 21.87 -13.63
N ASP A 377 -8.42 22.66 -14.65
CA ASP A 377 -8.09 22.17 -15.99
C ASP A 377 -6.95 23.01 -16.58
N ILE A 378 -5.80 22.38 -16.80
CA ILE A 378 -4.62 23.02 -17.40
C ILE A 378 -4.72 23.12 -18.93
N GLY A 379 -5.53 22.27 -19.57
CA GLY A 379 -5.73 22.26 -21.02
C GLY A 379 -6.56 23.44 -21.52
N ALA A 380 -7.32 24.07 -20.64
CA ALA A 380 -8.09 25.29 -20.93
C ALA A 380 -7.29 26.59 -20.73
N LEU A 381 -6.00 26.52 -20.35
CA LEU A 381 -5.24 27.67 -19.83
C LEU A 381 -3.83 27.81 -20.42
N ASP A 382 -3.69 27.75 -21.75
CA ASP A 382 -2.41 28.01 -22.46
C ASP A 382 -1.76 29.35 -22.04
N GLU A 383 -2.58 30.36 -21.74
CA GLU A 383 -2.12 31.66 -21.26
C GLU A 383 -1.51 31.60 -19.85
N MET A 384 -2.10 30.83 -18.92
CA MET A 384 -1.54 30.65 -17.57
C MET A 384 -0.28 29.79 -17.58
N GLY A 385 -0.22 28.79 -18.45
CA GLY A 385 0.97 27.97 -18.67
C GLY A 385 2.18 28.82 -19.11
N SER A 386 1.91 29.85 -19.92
CA SER A 386 2.92 30.81 -20.37
C SER A 386 3.28 31.84 -19.31
N ALA A 387 2.31 32.33 -18.53
CA ALA A 387 2.52 33.33 -17.49
C ALA A 387 3.25 32.75 -16.25
N TYR A 388 2.94 31.50 -15.88
CA TYR A 388 3.41 30.89 -14.63
C TYR A 388 4.08 29.52 -14.83
N PRO A 389 5.05 29.42 -15.75
CA PRO A 389 5.57 28.14 -16.24
C PRO A 389 6.13 27.24 -15.14
N ALA A 390 6.77 27.84 -14.13
CA ALA A 390 7.47 27.09 -13.09
C ALA A 390 6.57 26.55 -11.97
N THR A 391 5.42 27.18 -11.69
CA THR A 391 4.60 26.94 -10.49
C THR A 391 3.19 26.41 -10.79
N LEU A 392 2.85 26.20 -12.06
CA LEU A 392 1.56 25.70 -12.49
C LEU A 392 1.51 24.16 -12.50
N THR A 393 0.49 23.59 -11.85
CA THR A 393 0.24 22.14 -11.82
C THR A 393 -1.24 21.87 -11.67
N GLN A 394 -1.84 21.04 -12.51
CA GLN A 394 -3.18 20.53 -12.20
C GLN A 394 -3.06 19.39 -11.19
N LEU A 395 -3.98 19.38 -10.23
CA LEU A 395 -4.16 18.28 -9.29
C LEU A 395 -5.62 17.86 -9.37
N SER A 396 -5.86 16.59 -9.67
CA SER A 396 -7.21 16.04 -9.82
C SER A 396 -7.44 14.92 -8.82
N LEU A 397 -8.63 14.95 -8.23
CA LEU A 397 -9.06 14.03 -7.18
C LEU A 397 -10.28 13.25 -7.70
N PRO A 398 -10.39 11.95 -7.43
CA PRO A 398 -11.60 11.20 -7.76
C PRO A 398 -12.82 11.69 -6.98
N ALA A 399 -14.00 11.42 -7.52
CA ALA A 399 -15.27 11.73 -6.87
C ALA A 399 -15.47 10.95 -5.56
N ASP A 400 -14.90 9.73 -5.45
CA ASP A 400 -14.90 8.98 -4.20
C ASP A 400 -13.93 9.63 -3.18
N PRO A 401 -14.42 10.20 -2.07
CA PRO A 401 -13.56 10.84 -1.07
C PRO A 401 -12.61 9.86 -0.36
N LEU A 402 -12.91 8.55 -0.40
CA LEU A 402 -12.08 7.50 0.19
C LEU A 402 -10.92 7.09 -0.73
N SER A 403 -10.96 7.42 -2.01
CA SER A 403 -9.90 7.11 -2.96
C SER A 403 -8.58 7.74 -2.53
N ARG A 404 -7.49 6.99 -2.56
CA ARG A 404 -6.15 7.52 -2.27
C ARG A 404 -5.49 8.18 -3.48
N LEU A 405 -6.08 8.16 -4.67
CA LEU A 405 -5.45 8.71 -5.87
C LEU A 405 -5.36 10.24 -5.82
N MET A 406 -4.26 10.77 -6.35
CA MET A 406 -4.11 12.15 -6.78
C MET A 406 -3.44 12.13 -8.15
N GLU A 407 -4.17 12.47 -9.20
CA GLU A 407 -3.59 12.66 -10.53
C GLU A 407 -2.97 14.05 -10.59
N ILE A 408 -1.75 14.13 -11.10
CA ILE A 408 -0.96 15.35 -11.15
C ILE A 408 -0.59 15.59 -12.61
N SER A 409 -1.04 16.70 -13.18
CA SER A 409 -0.61 17.14 -14.51
C SER A 409 0.23 18.42 -14.39
N PRO A 410 1.57 18.29 -14.29
CA PRO A 410 2.44 19.45 -14.21
C PRO A 410 2.35 20.27 -15.51
N GLY A 411 2.45 21.60 -15.40
CA GLY A 411 2.65 22.43 -16.58
C GLY A 411 3.96 22.07 -17.29
N THR A 412 4.04 22.32 -18.59
CA THR A 412 5.18 21.95 -19.46
C THR A 412 6.55 22.36 -18.90
N ASN A 413 6.61 23.45 -18.15
CA ASN A 413 7.84 24.03 -17.60
C ASN A 413 7.89 23.99 -16.06
N ALA A 414 7.06 23.15 -15.42
CA ALA A 414 7.01 23.05 -13.97
C ALA A 414 8.40 22.71 -13.40
N SER A 415 8.84 23.47 -12.40
CA SER A 415 10.19 23.29 -11.86
C SER A 415 10.33 21.97 -11.10
N PRO A 416 11.55 21.39 -11.02
CA PRO A 416 11.81 20.22 -10.15
C PRO A 416 11.37 20.45 -8.70
N THR A 417 11.54 21.67 -8.20
CA THR A 417 11.10 22.07 -6.85
C THR A 417 9.58 22.02 -6.69
N THR A 418 8.84 22.48 -7.70
CA THR A 418 7.37 22.38 -7.74
C THR A 418 6.93 20.91 -7.67
N LEU A 419 7.49 20.07 -8.54
CA LEU A 419 7.19 18.63 -8.59
C LEU A 419 7.51 17.94 -7.26
N ALA A 420 8.70 18.17 -6.70
CA ALA A 420 9.09 17.62 -5.41
C ALA A 420 8.15 18.07 -4.28
N SER A 421 7.69 19.32 -4.30
CA SER A 421 6.77 19.88 -3.30
C SER A 421 5.39 19.21 -3.35
N ILE A 422 4.85 19.00 -4.56
CA ILE A 422 3.54 18.36 -4.75
C ILE A 422 3.61 16.87 -4.40
N LEU A 423 4.66 16.16 -4.83
CA LEU A 423 4.88 14.76 -4.42
C LEU A 423 5.01 14.65 -2.89
N GLY A 424 5.65 15.64 -2.26
CA GLY A 424 5.70 15.77 -0.81
C GLY A 424 4.33 16.01 -0.17
N LEU A 425 3.50 16.87 -0.78
CA LEU A 425 2.13 17.13 -0.36
C LEU A 425 1.27 15.87 -0.42
N ALA A 426 1.27 15.17 -1.56
CA ALA A 426 0.54 13.92 -1.75
C ALA A 426 0.93 12.88 -0.70
N ARG A 427 2.24 12.71 -0.45
CA ARG A 427 2.76 11.80 0.58
C ARG A 427 2.27 12.17 1.98
N LYS A 428 2.34 13.46 2.36
CA LYS A 428 1.86 13.93 3.68
C LYS A 428 0.35 13.76 3.83
N ALA A 429 -0.40 13.90 2.74
CA ALA A 429 -1.84 13.68 2.72
C ALA A 429 -2.24 12.18 2.68
N GLY A 430 -1.27 11.25 2.61
CA GLY A 430 -1.54 9.82 2.48
C GLY A 430 -2.11 9.41 1.11
N ARG A 431 -1.82 10.19 0.07
CA ARG A 431 -2.30 9.98 -1.31
C ARG A 431 -1.22 9.34 -2.18
N VAL A 432 -1.65 8.54 -3.16
CA VAL A 432 -0.84 7.97 -4.23
C VAL A 432 -0.85 8.95 -5.39
N ALA A 433 0.30 9.56 -5.65
CA ALA A 433 0.50 10.48 -6.75
C ALA A 433 0.73 9.70 -8.05
N VAL A 434 -0.07 9.96 -9.08
CA VAL A 434 0.16 9.49 -10.45
C VAL A 434 0.36 10.70 -11.35
N ILE A 435 1.47 10.72 -12.08
CA ILE A 435 1.86 11.86 -12.91
C ILE A 435 1.37 11.60 -14.34
N CYS A 436 0.61 12.54 -14.88
CA CYS A 436 0.12 12.51 -16.24
C CYS A 436 0.53 13.77 -17.00
N ARG A 437 0.62 13.67 -18.33
CA ARG A 437 0.97 14.78 -19.20
C ARG A 437 -0.19 15.77 -19.32
N SER A 438 0.10 17.06 -19.10
CA SER A 438 -0.87 18.15 -19.27
C SER A 438 -1.43 18.20 -20.70
N GLY A 439 -2.73 18.45 -20.84
CA GLY A 439 -3.39 18.64 -22.14
C GLY A 439 -3.81 17.36 -22.87
N HIS A 440 -3.61 16.18 -22.27
CA HIS A 440 -3.99 14.89 -22.86
C HIS A 440 -5.17 14.19 -22.16
N GLY A 441 -5.86 14.91 -21.26
CA GLY A 441 -6.90 14.38 -20.38
C GLY A 441 -6.33 13.54 -19.23
N LEU A 442 -7.16 13.31 -18.21
CA LEU A 442 -6.82 12.45 -17.07
C LEU A 442 -6.77 10.98 -17.51
N VAL A 443 -5.94 10.19 -16.82
CA VAL A 443 -5.82 8.74 -17.05
C VAL A 443 -7.13 8.07 -16.68
N SER A 444 -7.73 8.48 -15.55
CA SER A 444 -9.01 7.97 -15.08
C SER A 444 -10.12 8.17 -16.11
N ASP A 445 -10.27 9.40 -16.62
CA ASP A 445 -11.28 9.74 -17.63
C ASP A 445 -11.12 8.93 -18.92
N ARG A 446 -9.88 8.72 -19.39
CA ARG A 446 -9.62 7.94 -20.60
C ARG A 446 -10.01 6.46 -20.41
N LEU A 447 -9.64 5.88 -19.28
CA LEU A 447 -10.00 4.51 -18.95
C LEU A 447 -11.51 4.33 -18.77
N ILE A 448 -12.20 5.27 -18.13
CA ILE A 448 -13.67 5.26 -18.00
C ILE A 448 -14.32 5.30 -19.38
N ARG A 449 -13.89 6.20 -20.28
CA ARG A 449 -14.41 6.25 -21.65
C ARG A 449 -14.20 4.94 -22.41
N ALA A 450 -13.03 4.32 -22.27
CA ALA A 450 -12.75 3.02 -22.90
C ALA A 450 -13.65 1.91 -22.34
N GLN A 451 -13.89 1.92 -21.02
CA GLN A 451 -14.81 1.00 -20.36
C GLN A 451 -16.25 1.19 -20.86
N GLU A 452 -16.76 2.41 -20.88
CA GLU A 452 -18.11 2.75 -21.35
C GLU A 452 -18.32 2.39 -22.81
N GLN A 453 -17.33 2.68 -23.67
CA GLN A 453 -17.36 2.31 -25.09
C GLN A 453 -17.48 0.79 -25.27
N ALA A 454 -16.70 0.01 -24.52
CA ALA A 454 -16.75 -1.43 -24.61
C ALA A 454 -18.05 -2.02 -24.05
N ILE A 455 -18.57 -1.51 -22.92
CA ILE A 455 -19.86 -1.94 -22.38
C ILE A 455 -20.99 -1.64 -23.38
N THR A 456 -20.96 -0.46 -24.01
CA THR A 456 -21.93 -0.08 -25.03
C THR A 456 -21.87 -1.02 -26.22
N MET A 457 -20.67 -1.36 -26.68
CA MET A 457 -20.46 -2.34 -27.74
C MET A 457 -21.00 -3.73 -27.36
N LEU A 458 -20.76 -4.21 -26.14
CA LEU A 458 -21.29 -5.50 -25.67
C LEU A 458 -22.82 -5.53 -25.70
N ARG A 459 -23.47 -4.43 -25.30
CA ARG A 459 -24.93 -4.28 -25.36
C ARG A 459 -25.45 -4.30 -26.80
N VAL A 460 -24.77 -3.60 -27.72
CA VAL A 460 -25.11 -3.61 -29.16
C VAL A 460 -24.97 -5.01 -29.75
N ASP A 461 -23.98 -5.80 -29.29
CA ASP A 461 -23.78 -7.19 -29.68
C ASP A 461 -24.79 -8.16 -29.06
N GLY A 462 -25.74 -7.67 -28.26
CA GLY A 462 -26.82 -8.46 -27.67
C GLY A 462 -26.45 -9.14 -26.35
N ALA A 463 -25.40 -8.69 -25.66
CA ALA A 463 -25.08 -9.18 -24.32
C ALA A 463 -26.26 -8.92 -23.36
N PRO A 464 -26.82 -9.95 -22.68
CA PRO A 464 -27.90 -9.76 -21.74
C PRO A 464 -27.47 -8.88 -20.56
N GLU A 465 -28.23 -7.84 -20.23
CA GLU A 465 -27.88 -6.90 -19.15
C GLU A 465 -27.67 -7.61 -17.81
N ALA A 466 -28.53 -8.57 -17.45
CA ALA A 466 -28.37 -9.36 -16.23
C ALA A 466 -27.04 -10.12 -16.18
N ALA A 467 -26.59 -10.66 -17.32
CA ALA A 467 -25.31 -11.37 -17.40
C ALA A 467 -24.12 -10.42 -17.33
N LEU A 468 -24.23 -9.22 -17.92
CA LEU A 468 -23.20 -8.18 -17.78
C LEU A 468 -23.08 -7.70 -16.33
N VAL A 469 -24.22 -7.52 -15.64
CA VAL A 469 -24.25 -7.13 -14.23
C VAL A 469 -23.59 -8.19 -13.36
N GLU A 470 -23.98 -9.46 -13.55
CA GLU A 470 -23.40 -10.60 -12.82
C GLU A 470 -21.90 -10.73 -13.09
N ALA A 471 -21.46 -10.62 -14.35
CA ALA A 471 -20.05 -10.72 -14.69
C ALA A 471 -19.21 -9.62 -14.03
N LEU A 472 -19.71 -8.37 -14.00
CA LEU A 472 -19.00 -7.25 -13.37
C LEU A 472 -18.92 -7.40 -11.84
N ASP A 473 -20.00 -7.85 -11.18
CA ASP A 473 -20.00 -8.10 -9.74
C ASP A 473 -19.09 -9.28 -9.36
N LEU A 474 -19.15 -10.39 -10.09
CA LEU A 474 -18.27 -11.55 -9.87
C LEU A 474 -16.80 -11.24 -10.16
N PHE A 475 -16.52 -10.36 -11.11
CA PHE A 475 -15.15 -9.90 -11.35
C PHE A 475 -14.61 -9.11 -10.16
N GLY A 476 -15.48 -8.31 -9.52
CA GLY A 476 -15.19 -7.56 -8.30
C GLY A 476 -15.49 -6.07 -8.34
N PHE A 477 -16.12 -5.56 -9.41
CA PHE A 477 -16.51 -4.14 -9.46
C PHE A 477 -17.62 -3.86 -8.44
N VAL A 478 -17.50 -2.74 -7.73
CA VAL A 478 -18.54 -2.28 -6.80
C VAL A 478 -19.70 -1.71 -7.61
N ARG A 479 -20.92 -2.20 -7.35
CA ARG A 479 -22.15 -1.72 -8.00
C ARG A 479 -23.21 -1.34 -6.97
N ALA A 480 -24.13 -0.47 -7.38
CA ALA A 480 -25.29 -0.06 -6.57
C ALA A 480 -26.41 -1.11 -6.55
N GLU A 481 -26.45 -2.00 -7.54
CA GLU A 481 -27.47 -3.04 -7.70
C GLU A 481 -26.87 -4.41 -7.41
N GLU A 482 -27.61 -5.24 -6.67
CA GLU A 482 -27.23 -6.65 -6.45
C GLU A 482 -27.38 -7.45 -7.74
N ALA A 483 -26.37 -8.23 -8.09
CA ALA A 483 -26.44 -9.13 -9.23
C ALA A 483 -27.42 -10.27 -8.97
N VAL A 484 -28.29 -10.55 -9.95
CA VAL A 484 -29.15 -11.73 -9.94
C VAL A 484 -28.43 -12.85 -10.69
N PRO A 485 -28.20 -14.03 -10.06
CA PRO A 485 -27.51 -15.13 -10.72
C PRO A 485 -28.23 -15.56 -12.00
N THR A 486 -27.53 -15.58 -13.13
CA THR A 486 -28.10 -15.99 -14.43
C THR A 486 -27.93 -17.48 -14.73
N GLY A 487 -27.25 -18.22 -13.85
CA GLY A 487 -26.93 -19.63 -14.03
C GLY A 487 -25.76 -19.90 -14.99
N ARG A 488 -25.08 -18.84 -15.44
CA ARG A 488 -23.85 -18.93 -16.23
C ARG A 488 -22.67 -19.36 -15.38
N SER A 489 -21.72 -20.05 -15.99
CA SER A 489 -20.45 -20.38 -15.37
C SER A 489 -19.55 -19.14 -15.23
N MET A 490 -18.59 -19.21 -14.31
CA MET A 490 -17.59 -18.16 -14.13
C MET A 490 -16.81 -17.87 -15.43
N GLU A 491 -16.46 -18.92 -16.18
CA GLU A 491 -15.72 -18.80 -17.44
C GLU A 491 -16.52 -18.06 -18.52
N GLU A 492 -17.82 -18.33 -18.62
CA GLU A 492 -18.71 -17.60 -19.54
C GLU A 492 -18.81 -16.12 -19.18
N LEU A 493 -18.90 -15.81 -17.89
CA LEU A 493 -19.01 -14.44 -17.38
C LEU A 493 -17.70 -13.67 -17.55
N GLU A 494 -16.55 -14.29 -17.27
CA GLU A 494 -15.23 -13.69 -17.54
C GLU A 494 -15.01 -13.46 -19.03
N THR A 495 -15.42 -14.40 -19.88
CA THR A 495 -15.37 -14.27 -21.34
C THR A 495 -16.23 -13.12 -21.84
N LEU A 496 -17.42 -12.93 -21.25
CA LEU A 496 -18.37 -11.88 -21.61
C LEU A 496 -17.77 -10.47 -21.44
N ILE A 497 -17.02 -10.24 -20.36
CA ILE A 497 -16.41 -8.92 -20.06
C ILE A 497 -14.97 -8.78 -20.54
N ALA A 498 -14.34 -9.84 -21.04
CA ALA A 498 -12.98 -9.78 -21.58
C ALA A 498 -12.77 -8.70 -22.67
N PRO A 499 -13.73 -8.40 -23.57
CA PRO A 499 -13.60 -7.28 -24.51
C PRO A 499 -13.49 -5.90 -23.82
N MET A 500 -14.17 -5.71 -22.68
CA MET A 500 -14.05 -4.50 -21.87
C MET A 500 -12.63 -4.38 -21.29
N MET A 501 -12.10 -5.46 -20.74
CA MET A 501 -10.74 -5.48 -20.19
C MET A 501 -9.69 -5.20 -21.28
N ALA A 502 -9.86 -5.81 -22.46
CA ALA A 502 -8.99 -5.59 -23.60
C ALA A 502 -9.01 -4.13 -24.06
N MET A 503 -10.17 -3.48 -24.10
CA MET A 503 -10.28 -2.07 -24.47
C MET A 503 -9.64 -1.13 -23.44
N MET A 504 -9.80 -1.41 -22.15
CA MET A 504 -9.12 -0.62 -21.11
C MET A 504 -7.59 -0.78 -21.18
N ALA A 505 -7.09 -2.00 -21.38
CA ALA A 505 -5.66 -2.25 -21.59
C ALA A 505 -5.13 -1.60 -22.87
N ASN A 506 -5.92 -1.61 -23.95
CA ASN A 506 -5.59 -0.96 -25.22
C ASN A 506 -5.47 0.56 -25.05
N GLU A 507 -6.41 1.17 -24.32
CA GLU A 507 -6.33 2.60 -24.01
C GLU A 507 -5.13 2.93 -23.13
N GLY A 508 -4.79 2.05 -22.18
CA GLY A 508 -3.55 2.14 -21.43
C GLY A 508 -2.31 2.11 -22.32
N ALA A 509 -2.28 1.21 -23.30
CA ALA A 509 -1.19 1.13 -24.26
C ALA A 509 -1.08 2.38 -25.16
N ARG A 510 -2.21 2.98 -25.56
CA ARG A 510 -2.21 4.27 -26.28
C ARG A 510 -1.64 5.39 -25.42
N MET A 511 -2.01 5.45 -24.14
CA MET A 511 -1.45 6.44 -23.22
C MET A 511 0.07 6.28 -23.03
N LEU A 512 0.61 5.05 -23.12
CA LEU A 512 2.06 4.81 -23.13
C LEU A 512 2.70 5.27 -24.45
N ASP A 513 2.11 4.92 -25.60
CA ASP A 513 2.58 5.36 -26.93
C ASP A 513 2.63 6.90 -27.03
N GLU A 514 1.63 7.57 -26.46
CA GLU A 514 1.52 9.04 -26.43
C GLU A 514 2.38 9.71 -25.34
N SER A 515 3.03 8.91 -24.48
CA SER A 515 3.78 9.39 -23.29
C SER A 515 2.92 10.25 -22.36
N VAL A 516 1.65 9.89 -22.18
CA VAL A 516 0.73 10.53 -21.21
C VAL A 516 1.08 10.11 -19.80
N VAL A 517 1.45 8.86 -19.61
CA VAL A 517 1.91 8.28 -18.35
C VAL A 517 3.29 7.68 -18.53
N LEU A 518 4.04 7.58 -17.43
CA LEU A 518 5.40 7.05 -17.48
C LEU A 518 5.42 5.52 -17.61
N ARG A 519 4.46 4.83 -16.97
CA ARG A 519 4.52 3.38 -16.78
C ARG A 519 3.14 2.73 -16.84
N ALA A 520 3.13 1.46 -17.21
CA ALA A 520 1.93 0.64 -17.15
C ALA A 520 1.40 0.47 -15.71
N SER A 521 2.30 0.39 -14.73
CA SER A 521 1.96 0.30 -13.30
C SER A 521 1.19 1.51 -12.79
N ASP A 522 1.46 2.71 -13.33
CA ASP A 522 0.73 3.94 -12.99
C ASP A 522 -0.74 3.86 -13.45
N ILE A 523 -1.00 3.26 -14.61
CA ILE A 523 -2.36 3.05 -15.17
C ILE A 523 -3.16 2.08 -14.29
N ASP A 524 -2.52 0.99 -13.85
CA ASP A 524 -3.14 0.02 -12.97
C ASP A 524 -3.50 0.63 -11.60
N MET A 525 -2.62 1.48 -11.05
CA MET A 525 -2.90 2.21 -9.82
C MET A 525 -4.12 3.13 -9.98
N VAL A 526 -4.24 3.85 -11.10
CA VAL A 526 -5.42 4.68 -11.38
C VAL A 526 -6.68 3.84 -11.49
N ALA A 527 -6.64 2.72 -12.21
CA ALA A 527 -7.80 1.83 -12.37
C ALA A 527 -8.31 1.31 -11.01
N VAL A 528 -7.41 0.89 -10.12
CA VAL A 528 -7.76 0.39 -8.79
C VAL A 528 -8.30 1.51 -7.89
N LEU A 529 -7.63 2.65 -7.89
CA LEU A 529 -7.93 3.71 -6.93
C LEU A 529 -9.10 4.61 -7.34
N ALA A 530 -9.40 4.74 -8.63
CA ALA A 530 -10.44 5.68 -9.11
C ALA A 530 -11.60 5.03 -9.87
N ILE A 531 -11.40 3.86 -10.48
CA ILE A 531 -12.38 3.23 -11.39
C ILE A 531 -13.01 1.99 -10.74
N GLY A 532 -12.55 1.60 -9.55
CA GLY A 532 -13.07 0.45 -8.82
C GLY A 532 -12.60 -0.89 -9.38
N TRP A 533 -11.46 -0.92 -10.09
CA TRP A 533 -10.83 -2.18 -10.46
C TRP A 533 -10.45 -2.97 -9.20
N PRO A 534 -10.87 -4.25 -9.07
CA PRO A 534 -10.59 -5.03 -7.87
C PRO A 534 -9.08 -5.26 -7.69
N ALA A 535 -8.53 -4.81 -6.56
CA ALA A 535 -7.08 -4.86 -6.29
C ALA A 535 -6.50 -6.29 -6.36
N TYR A 536 -7.27 -7.31 -5.98
CA TYR A 536 -6.88 -8.73 -6.11
C TYR A 536 -6.84 -9.23 -7.56
N ARG A 537 -7.20 -8.41 -8.54
CA ARG A 537 -7.01 -8.65 -9.99
C ARG A 537 -5.93 -7.75 -10.61
N GLY A 538 -5.26 -6.90 -9.82
CA GLY A 538 -4.16 -6.04 -10.28
C GLY A 538 -4.70 -4.79 -10.95
N GLY A 539 -4.67 -4.75 -12.28
CA GLY A 539 -5.19 -3.66 -13.11
C GLY A 539 -5.31 -4.12 -14.57
N PRO A 540 -5.83 -3.28 -15.48
CA PRO A 540 -5.99 -3.65 -16.89
C PRO A 540 -4.66 -4.06 -17.57
N MET A 541 -3.54 -3.41 -17.25
CA MET A 541 -2.24 -3.73 -17.84
C MET A 541 -1.70 -5.06 -17.30
N PHE A 542 -1.77 -5.26 -15.98
CA PHE A 542 -1.44 -6.54 -15.34
C PHE A 542 -2.31 -7.69 -15.85
N TRP A 543 -3.61 -7.45 -16.04
CA TRP A 543 -4.53 -8.42 -16.60
C TRP A 543 -4.11 -8.80 -18.03
N ALA A 544 -3.79 -7.83 -18.87
CA ALA A 544 -3.34 -8.09 -20.25
C ALA A 544 -2.08 -8.96 -20.29
N ASP A 545 -1.10 -8.68 -19.42
CA ASP A 545 0.12 -9.50 -19.30
C ASP A 545 -0.19 -10.94 -18.87
N ARG A 546 -1.16 -11.14 -17.97
CA ARG A 546 -1.58 -12.48 -17.53
C ARG A 546 -2.39 -13.24 -18.57
N THR A 547 -3.21 -12.54 -19.35
CA THR A 547 -3.98 -13.10 -20.46
C THR A 547 -3.09 -13.43 -21.66
N GLY A 548 -1.97 -12.72 -21.80
CA GLY A 548 -1.05 -12.80 -22.93
C GLY A 548 -1.39 -11.76 -23.99
N LEU A 549 -0.42 -10.89 -24.31
CA LEU A 549 -0.66 -9.73 -25.17
C LEU A 549 -1.11 -10.10 -26.59
N SER A 550 -0.64 -11.23 -27.14
CA SER A 550 -1.09 -11.72 -28.45
C SER A 550 -2.59 -12.02 -28.45
N THR A 551 -3.11 -12.63 -27.38
CA THR A 551 -4.55 -12.89 -27.19
C THR A 551 -5.34 -11.59 -27.10
N VAL A 552 -4.80 -10.58 -26.41
CA VAL A 552 -5.43 -9.26 -26.30
C VAL A 552 -5.48 -8.57 -27.67
N VAL A 553 -4.38 -8.57 -28.43
CA VAL A 553 -4.31 -8.00 -29.78
C VAL A 553 -5.29 -8.68 -30.73
N GLU A 554 -5.36 -10.01 -30.72
CA GLU A 554 -6.31 -10.76 -31.55
C GLU A 554 -7.75 -10.34 -31.25
N LYS A 555 -8.11 -10.23 -29.97
CA LYS A 555 -9.44 -9.79 -29.54
C LYS A 555 -9.76 -8.37 -30.01
N LEU A 556 -8.79 -7.46 -29.93
CA LEU A 556 -8.94 -6.08 -30.41
C LEU A 556 -9.15 -6.03 -31.93
N HIS A 557 -8.40 -6.82 -32.71
CA HIS A 557 -8.63 -6.91 -34.16
C HIS A 557 -10.00 -7.49 -34.51
N GLN A 558 -10.51 -8.47 -33.75
CA GLN A 558 -11.88 -8.97 -33.93
C GLN A 558 -12.91 -7.87 -33.69
N MET A 559 -12.71 -7.05 -32.65
CA MET A 559 -13.57 -5.90 -32.35
C MET A 559 -13.47 -4.82 -33.44
N GLU A 560 -12.26 -4.52 -33.93
CA GLU A 560 -12.00 -3.58 -35.02
C GLU A 560 -12.71 -3.99 -36.31
N GLN A 561 -12.65 -5.26 -36.69
CA GLN A 561 -13.31 -5.77 -37.90
C GLN A 561 -14.84 -5.62 -37.85
N ARG A 562 -15.43 -5.73 -36.66
CA ARG A 562 -16.88 -5.69 -36.47
C ARG A 562 -17.42 -4.28 -36.21
N HIS A 563 -16.67 -3.47 -35.47
CA HIS A 563 -17.13 -2.20 -34.90
C HIS A 563 -16.34 -0.97 -35.37
N GLY A 564 -15.28 -1.19 -36.15
CA GLY A 564 -14.51 -0.13 -36.81
C GLY A 564 -13.23 0.29 -36.07
N PRO A 565 -12.53 1.32 -36.60
CA PRO A 565 -11.14 1.63 -36.25
C PRO A 565 -10.94 2.11 -34.82
N ALA A 566 -11.99 2.53 -34.10
CA ALA A 566 -11.88 2.93 -32.69
C ALA A 566 -11.39 1.78 -31.79
N PHE A 567 -11.60 0.53 -32.21
CA PHE A 567 -11.20 -0.69 -31.49
C PHE A 567 -9.83 -1.23 -31.93
N ALA A 568 -9.17 -0.58 -32.89
CA ALA A 568 -7.87 -1.01 -33.38
C ALA A 568 -6.82 -1.09 -32.25
N PRO A 569 -5.96 -2.12 -32.22
CA PRO A 569 -4.93 -2.25 -31.21
C PRO A 569 -3.88 -1.14 -31.33
N ALA A 570 -3.42 -0.65 -30.17
CA ALA A 570 -2.36 0.34 -30.07
C ALA A 570 -1.06 -0.19 -30.70
N THR A 571 -0.31 0.69 -31.34
CA THR A 571 0.94 0.30 -32.03
C THR A 571 1.97 -0.27 -31.07
N GLY A 572 2.12 0.30 -29.87
CA GLY A 572 2.99 -0.22 -28.82
C GLY A 572 2.58 -1.60 -28.34
N LEU A 573 1.28 -1.83 -28.14
CA LEU A 573 0.75 -3.12 -27.73
C LEU A 573 1.04 -4.21 -28.77
N THR A 574 0.78 -3.93 -30.05
CA THR A 574 1.06 -4.88 -31.15
C THR A 574 2.55 -5.22 -31.23
N ARG A 575 3.44 -4.22 -31.21
CA ARG A 575 4.89 -4.44 -31.23
C ARG A 575 5.35 -5.27 -30.03
N LEU A 576 4.81 -4.98 -28.84
CA LEU A 576 5.17 -5.70 -27.62
C LEU A 576 4.71 -7.16 -27.68
N ALA A 577 3.50 -7.42 -28.18
CA ALA A 577 2.98 -8.76 -28.40
C ALA A 577 3.82 -9.56 -29.42
N GLU A 578 4.21 -8.95 -30.54
CA GLU A 578 5.05 -9.58 -31.58
C GLU A 578 6.42 -9.98 -31.05
N SER A 579 6.98 -9.18 -30.13
CA SER A 579 8.26 -9.47 -29.48
C SER A 579 8.18 -10.50 -28.35
N GLY A 580 6.98 -10.97 -27.98
CA GLY A 580 6.76 -11.82 -26.82
C GLY A 580 6.98 -11.10 -25.47
N GLY A 581 6.94 -9.77 -25.49
CA GLY A 581 7.15 -8.91 -24.32
C GLY A 581 5.95 -8.84 -23.38
N ARG A 582 6.10 -8.01 -22.34
CA ARG A 582 5.12 -7.72 -21.29
C ARG A 582 5.19 -6.25 -20.89
N PHE A 583 4.10 -5.69 -20.37
CA PHE A 583 4.08 -4.34 -19.84
C PHE A 583 4.88 -4.22 -18.54
N ALA A 584 4.68 -5.16 -17.62
CA ALA A 584 5.44 -5.23 -16.39
C ALA A 584 6.84 -5.82 -16.64
N HIS A 585 7.88 -5.09 -16.24
CA HIS A 585 9.23 -5.64 -16.12
C HIS A 585 9.28 -6.46 -14.83
N ASN A 586 9.31 -7.79 -14.96
CA ASN A 586 9.50 -8.71 -13.82
C ASN A 586 10.85 -8.51 -13.13
#